data_AF-A0A6N6T7P1-F1
#
_entry.id   AF-A0A6N6T7P1-F1
#
_cell.length_a   1.000
_cell.length_b   1.000
_cell.length_c   1.000
_cell.angle_alpha   90.00
_cell.angle_beta   90.00
_cell.angle_gamma   90.00
#
_symmetry.space_group_name_H-M   'P 1'
#
loop_
_entity.id
_entity.type
_entity.pdbx_description
1 polymer ?
#
loop_
_entity_poly.entity_id
_entity_poly.type
_entity_poly.pdbx_seq_one_letter_code
_entity_poly.pdbx_strand_id
1 'polypeptide(L)' 'PLGELVDIMDVGFTCAFLATPYARRLTGSTIYVDGGVNIMA' A
#
# COMPACT_ATOMS: atom_id res chain seq x y z
N PRO A 1 12.19 -4.70 5.77
CA PRO A 1 11.04 -4.16 6.53
C PRO A 1 11.41 -2.80 7.12
N LEU A 2 10.44 -1.90 7.28
CA LEU A 2 10.65 -0.52 7.74
C LEU A 2 10.94 -0.44 9.25
N GLY A 3 10.59 -1.47 10.02
CA GLY A 3 10.90 -1.53 11.45
C GLY A 3 10.03 -0.62 12.34
N GLU A 4 9.02 0.00 11.76
CA GLU A 4 8.01 0.82 12.44
C GLU A 4 6.59 0.32 12.15
N LEU A 5 5.64 0.70 13.01
CA LEU A 5 4.23 0.40 12.77
C LEU A 5 3.71 1.27 11.64
N VAL A 6 3.07 0.65 10.65
CA VAL A 6 2.26 1.35 9.65
C VAL A 6 1.15 2.13 10.35
N ASP A 7 0.97 3.38 9.92
CA ASP A 7 -0.13 4.23 10.40
C ASP A 7 -1.35 4.10 9.46
N ILE A 8 -2.53 4.44 9.98
CA ILE A 8 -3.77 4.47 9.20
C ILE A 8 -3.67 5.44 8.01
N MET A 9 -2.86 6.49 8.15
CA MET A 9 -2.63 7.46 7.09
C MET A 9 -1.89 6.84 5.89
N ASP A 10 -0.99 5.87 6.09
CA ASP A 10 -0.27 5.22 4.99
C ASP A 10 -1.21 4.41 4.09
N VAL A 11 -2.17 3.71 4.73
CA VAL A 11 -3.25 3.00 4.04
C VAL A 11 -4.15 4.01 3.32
N GLY A 12 -4.54 5.09 4.01
CA GLY A 12 -5.40 6.14 3.46
C GLY A 12 -4.81 6.80 2.21
N PHE A 13 -3.54 7.17 2.23
CA PHE A 13 -2.86 7.77 1.08
C PHE A 13 -2.70 6.80 -0.08
N THR A 14 -2.43 5.52 0.19
CA THR A 14 -2.39 4.48 -0.84
C THR A 14 -3.76 4.34 -1.52
N CYS A 15 -4.85 4.28 -0.73
CA CYS A 15 -6.21 4.27 -1.26
C CYS A 15 -6.53 5.52 -2.10
N ALA A 16 -6.13 6.70 -1.61
CA ALA A 16 -6.33 7.96 -2.32
C ALA A 16 -5.61 7.94 -3.68
N PHE A 17 -4.36 7.48 -3.73
CA PHE A 17 -3.61 7.31 -4.98
C PHE A 17 -4.33 6.34 -5.94
N LEU A 18 -4.76 5.17 -5.44
CA LEU A 18 -5.46 4.16 -6.23
C LEU A 18 -6.79 4.67 -6.80
N ALA A 19 -7.45 5.61 -6.13
CA ALA A 19 -8.66 6.26 -6.62
C ALA A 19 -8.41 7.33 -7.71
N THR A 20 -7.17 7.73 -7.96
CA THR A 20 -6.84 8.74 -8.98
C THR A 20 -6.68 8.13 -10.39
N PRO A 21 -6.76 8.95 -11.47
CA PRO A 21 -6.44 8.51 -12.83
C PRO A 21 -5.00 8.00 -13.03
N TYR A 22 -4.10 8.27 -12.08
CA TYR A 22 -2.71 7.78 -12.16
C TYR A 22 -2.64 6.27 -11.98
N ALA A 23 -3.57 5.66 -11.25
CA ALA A 23 -3.65 4.22 -11.05
C ALA A 23 -4.47 3.48 -12.11
N ARG A 24 -4.89 4.12 -13.23
CA ARG A 24 -5.84 3.54 -14.22
C ARG A 24 -5.44 2.20 -14.85
N ARG A 25 -4.17 1.78 -14.73
CA ARG A 25 -3.65 0.50 -15.23
C ARG A 25 -3.30 -0.49 -14.12
N LEU A 26 -3.57 -0.16 -12.86
CA LEU A 26 -3.39 -1.03 -11.71
C LEU A 26 -4.74 -1.65 -11.35
N THR A 27 -4.92 -2.93 -11.66
CA THR A 27 -6.18 -3.66 -11.42
C THR A 27 -5.91 -5.14 -11.20
N GLY A 28 -6.82 -5.83 -10.50
CA GLY A 28 -6.75 -7.28 -10.26
C GLY A 28 -5.63 -7.74 -9.33
N SER A 29 -4.96 -6.81 -8.63
CA SER A 29 -3.81 -7.10 -7.77
C SER A 29 -4.12 -6.84 -6.30
N THR A 30 -3.42 -7.57 -5.43
CA THR A 30 -3.33 -7.27 -3.99
C THR A 30 -2.09 -6.40 -3.75
N ILE A 31 -2.27 -5.22 -3.16
CA ILE A 31 -1.17 -4.31 -2.80
C ILE A 31 -0.98 -4.35 -1.28
N TYR A 32 0.25 -4.64 -0.85
CA TYR A 32 0.63 -4.71 0.56
C TYR A 32 1.06 -3.33 1.07
N VAL A 33 0.51 -2.93 2.21
CA VAL A 33 0.86 -1.72 2.97
C VAL A 33 1.12 -2.15 4.42
N ASP A 34 2.29 -2.74 4.65
CA ASP A 34 2.60 -3.45 5.89
C ASP A 34 4.05 -3.23 6.38
N GLY A 35 4.73 -2.23 5.82
CA GLY A 35 6.14 -1.98 6.13
C GLY A 35 7.09 -3.09 5.65
N GLY A 36 6.68 -3.94 4.70
CA GLY A 36 7.52 -4.99 4.13
C GLY A 36 7.63 -6.23 5.02
N VAL A 37 6.60 -6.51 5.81
CA VAL A 37 6.51 -7.73 6.64
C VAL A 37 6.16 -8.95 5.77
N ASN A 38 5.35 -8.77 4.73
CA ASN A 38 4.95 -9.83 3.80
C ASN A 38 6.11 -10.55 3.09
N ILE A 39 7.31 -9.97 3.06
CA ILE A 39 8.51 -10.53 2.41
C ILE A 39 9.54 -11.12 3.40
N MET A 40 9.28 -11.08 4.72
CA MET A 40 10.22 -11.50 5.77
C MET A 40 10.05 -12.95 6.22
N ALA A 41 9.76 -13.86 5.27
CA ALA A 41 9.69 -15.30 5.55
C ALA A 41 11.03 -15.87 6.05
#